data_AF-A0A3A4ZYS3-F1
#
_entry.id   AF-A0A3A4ZYS3-F1
#
_cell.length_a   1.000
_cell.length_b   1.000
_cell.length_c   1.000
_cell.angle_alpha   90.00
_cell.angle_beta   90.00
_cell.angle_gamma   90.00
#
_symmetry.space_group_name_H-M   'P 1'
#
loop_
_entity.id
_entity.type
_entity.pdbx_description
1 polymer ?
#
loop_
_entity_poly.entity_id
_entity_poly.type
_entity_poly.pdbx_seq_one_letter_code
_entity_poly.pdbx_strand_id
1 'polypeptide(L)'
;YGTNGFIRLSPSYLPEHLIQASVGHRASHNTMILTLVEQGFAGTFLYLVFYFSSLLMLERTRRSLSRLEPKIADDERRKTRHLIMHCIALQAAIICLLVQSVFVDRLFFEVMYWLGAFAVALTHIAGKLIAQVEPVADIADALPANSVHRPGFSPN
;
A
#
# COMPACT_ATOMS: atom_id res chain seq x y z
N TYR A 1 -8.32 13.51 -31.52
CA TYR A 1 -8.17 14.60 -32.51
C TYR A 1 -7.56 15.83 -31.85
N GLY A 2 -6.24 15.84 -31.59
CA GLY A 2 -5.59 16.96 -30.87
C GLY A 2 -4.09 17.12 -31.13
N THR A 3 -3.38 16.05 -31.49
CA THR A 3 -1.91 16.09 -31.65
C THR A 3 -1.48 16.54 -33.05
N ASN A 4 -2.20 16.12 -34.11
CA ASN A 4 -1.78 16.39 -35.50
C ASN A 4 -2.02 17.84 -35.95
N GLY A 5 -2.94 18.57 -35.31
CA GLY A 5 -3.15 20.00 -35.59
C GLY A 5 -2.04 20.87 -35.01
N PHE A 6 -1.58 20.55 -33.80
CA PHE A 6 -0.50 21.29 -33.13
C PHE A 6 0.84 21.13 -33.86
N ILE A 7 1.14 19.93 -34.36
CA ILE A 7 2.36 19.65 -35.15
C ILE A 7 2.37 20.43 -36.49
N ARG A 8 1.20 20.68 -37.10
CA ARG A 8 1.10 21.39 -38.38
C ARG A 8 1.13 22.91 -38.25
N LEU A 9 0.67 23.47 -37.13
CA LEU A 9 0.51 24.92 -36.92
C LEU A 9 1.63 25.55 -36.07
N SER A 10 2.36 24.77 -35.27
CA SER A 10 3.45 25.29 -34.44
C SER A 10 4.63 25.92 -35.21
N PRO A 11 4.99 25.51 -36.44
CA PRO A 11 6.16 26.08 -37.12
C PRO A 11 5.98 27.55 -37.55
N SER A 12 4.73 28.05 -37.64
CA SER A 12 4.48 29.43 -38.09
C SER A 12 4.70 30.50 -37.02
N TYR A 13 4.82 30.12 -35.74
CA TYR A 13 4.89 31.06 -34.62
C TYR A 13 6.22 31.00 -33.84
N LEU A 14 7.09 30.04 -34.12
CA LEU A 14 8.41 29.93 -33.50
C LEU A 14 9.50 29.87 -34.57
N PRO A 15 10.46 30.82 -34.60
CA PRO A 15 11.56 30.78 -35.55
C PRO A 15 12.48 29.58 -35.29
N GLU A 16 12.90 28.90 -36.36
CA GLU A 16 13.60 27.60 -36.36
C GLU A 16 14.85 27.53 -35.46
N HIS A 17 15.51 28.65 -35.18
CA HIS A 17 16.68 28.69 -34.30
C HIS A 17 16.35 28.48 -32.81
N LEU A 18 15.08 28.64 -32.40
CA LEU A 18 14.59 28.27 -31.06
C LEU A 18 14.09 26.82 -31.02
N ILE A 19 13.83 26.22 -32.18
CA ILE A 19 13.43 24.82 -32.34
C ILE A 19 14.70 24.01 -32.59
N GLN A 20 15.59 24.02 -31.61
CA GLN A 20 16.77 23.17 -31.63
C GLN A 20 16.27 21.71 -31.63
N ALA A 21 16.59 20.96 -32.70
CA ALA A 21 16.18 19.56 -32.88
C ALA A 21 16.61 18.63 -31.71
N SER A 22 17.50 19.12 -30.83
CA SER A 22 17.96 18.44 -29.62
C SER A 22 17.11 18.68 -28.37
N VAL A 23 16.13 19.60 -28.36
CA VAL A 23 15.52 20.07 -27.08
C VAL A 23 13.98 20.00 -27.04
N GLY A 24 13.28 19.59 -28.10
CA GLY A 24 11.83 19.76 -28.12
C GLY A 24 11.04 18.59 -28.69
N HIS A 25 10.88 17.49 -27.93
CA HIS A 25 9.60 16.74 -27.94
C HIS A 25 9.30 15.72 -26.84
N ARG A 26 10.03 15.66 -25.71
CA ARG A 26 9.56 14.87 -24.55
C ARG A 26 9.98 15.55 -23.25
N ALA A 27 9.16 16.49 -22.76
CA ALA A 27 9.12 16.72 -21.33
C ALA A 27 8.87 15.35 -20.71
N SER A 28 9.84 14.85 -19.95
CA SER A 28 9.75 13.52 -19.36
C SER A 28 8.58 13.51 -18.39
N HIS A 29 7.43 13.01 -18.83
CA HIS A 29 6.22 12.80 -18.04
C HIS A 29 6.41 11.72 -16.98
N ASN A 30 7.45 11.83 -16.15
CA ASN A 30 7.83 10.80 -15.20
C ASN A 30 8.41 11.47 -13.95
N THR A 31 7.68 11.40 -12.83
CA THR A 31 8.14 11.97 -11.56
C THR A 31 9.44 11.32 -11.09
N MET A 32 9.78 10.10 -11.52
CA MET A 32 11.06 9.47 -11.20
C MET A 32 12.24 10.21 -11.82
N ILE A 33 12.12 10.69 -13.06
CA ILE A 33 13.17 11.46 -13.72
C ILE A 33 13.24 12.87 -13.10
N LEU A 34 12.09 13.47 -12.80
CA LEU A 34 12.02 14.76 -12.12
C LEU A 34 12.66 14.73 -10.72
N THR A 35 12.32 13.73 -9.89
CA THR A 35 12.93 13.58 -8.54
C THR A 35 14.41 13.24 -8.60
N LEU A 36 14.85 12.47 -9.60
CA LEU A 36 16.27 12.18 -9.81
C LEU A 36 17.06 13.46 -10.17
N VAL A 37 16.45 14.36 -10.96
CA VAL A 37 17.06 15.62 -11.39
C VAL A 37 17.02 16.68 -10.29
N GLU A 38 15.91 16.82 -9.56
CA GLU A 38 15.76 17.84 -8.52
C GLU A 38 16.41 17.47 -7.19
N GLN A 39 16.32 16.21 -6.78
CA GLN A 39 16.69 15.76 -5.43
C GLN A 39 17.90 14.82 -5.43
N GLY A 40 18.40 14.48 -6.62
CA GLY A 40 19.52 13.58 -6.82
C GLY A 40 19.18 12.12 -6.50
N PHE A 41 20.18 11.26 -6.67
CA PHE A 41 20.07 9.82 -6.42
C PHE A 41 19.62 9.49 -4.99
N ALA A 42 20.01 10.32 -4.01
CA ALA A 42 19.66 10.13 -2.61
C ALA A 42 18.14 10.30 -2.35
N GLY A 43 17.51 11.31 -2.97
CA GLY A 43 16.07 11.55 -2.80
C GLY A 43 15.24 10.42 -3.42
N THR A 44 15.58 10.00 -4.63
CA THR A 44 14.92 8.86 -5.30
C THR A 44 15.09 7.56 -4.51
N PHE A 45 16.27 7.32 -3.95
CA PHE A 45 16.51 6.14 -3.11
C PHE A 45 15.61 6.14 -1.86
N LEU A 46 15.55 7.26 -1.14
CA LEU A 46 14.74 7.37 0.08
C LEU A 46 13.25 7.23 -0.21
N TYR A 47 12.80 7.79 -1.34
CA TYR A 47 11.44 7.61 -1.87
C TYR A 47 11.14 6.12 -2.10
N LEU A 48 11.96 5.41 -2.88
CA LEU A 48 11.75 3.98 -3.14
C LEU A 48 11.75 3.16 -1.83
N VAL A 49 12.71 3.41 -0.94
CA VAL A 49 12.80 2.74 0.36
C VAL A 49 11.52 2.94 1.17
N PHE A 50 10.93 4.13 1.17
CA PHE A 50 9.67 4.39 1.87
C PHE A 50 8.51 3.53 1.33
N TYR A 51 8.36 3.44 0.00
CA TYR A 51 7.34 2.60 -0.62
C TYR A 51 7.55 1.12 -0.30
N PHE A 52 8.77 0.62 -0.50
CA PHE A 52 9.10 -0.77 -0.22
C PHE A 52 8.93 -1.12 1.26
N SER A 53 9.38 -0.26 2.17
CA SER A 53 9.21 -0.46 3.62
C SER A 53 7.74 -0.51 4.01
N SER A 54 6.92 0.40 3.48
CA SER A 54 5.47 0.44 3.74
C SER A 54 4.78 -0.84 3.24
N LEU A 55 5.10 -1.29 2.02
CA LEU A 55 4.55 -2.53 1.46
C LEU A 55 4.96 -3.77 2.29
N LEU A 56 6.24 -3.85 2.69
CA LEU A 56 6.74 -4.94 3.53
C LEU A 56 6.06 -4.97 4.90
N MET A 57 5.84 -3.81 5.52
CA MET A 57 5.14 -3.69 6.80
C MET A 57 3.71 -4.23 6.68
N LEU A 58 2.95 -3.80 5.67
CA LEU A 58 1.59 -4.27 5.44
C LEU A 58 1.52 -5.76 5.14
N GLU A 59 2.46 -6.28 4.35
CA GLU A 59 2.50 -7.70 4.02
C GLU A 59 2.80 -8.58 5.25
N ARG A 60 3.68 -8.13 6.15
CA ARG A 60 3.95 -8.81 7.42
C ARG A 60 2.71 -8.83 8.31
N THR A 61 2.01 -7.70 8.45
CA THR A 61 0.77 -7.62 9.23
C THR A 61 -0.33 -8.49 8.64
N ARG A 62 -0.50 -8.48 7.32
CA ARG A 62 -1.47 -9.34 6.61
C ARG A 62 -1.21 -10.82 6.88
N ARG A 63 0.03 -11.27 6.72
CA ARG A 63 0.42 -12.67 6.98
C ARG A 63 0.17 -13.07 8.42
N SER A 64 0.41 -12.16 9.37
CA SER A 64 0.15 -12.41 10.79
C SER A 64 -1.36 -12.55 11.03
N LEU A 65 -2.19 -11.63 10.53
CA LEU A 65 -3.64 -11.72 10.66
C LEU A 65 -4.24 -12.98 10.00
N SER A 66 -3.77 -13.36 8.81
CA SER A 66 -4.25 -14.58 8.13
C SER A 66 -3.90 -15.87 8.87
N ARG A 67 -2.79 -15.91 9.63
CA ARG A 67 -2.44 -17.05 10.48
C ARG A 67 -3.33 -17.16 11.71
N LEU A 68 -3.81 -16.02 12.22
CA LEU A 68 -4.71 -15.98 13.36
C LEU A 68 -6.19 -16.21 12.98
N GLU A 69 -6.59 -15.92 11.74
CA GLU A 69 -7.98 -16.09 11.27
C GLU A 69 -8.64 -17.45 11.64
N PRO A 70 -7.98 -18.62 11.51
CA PRO A 70 -8.58 -19.90 11.88
C PRO A 70 -8.65 -20.17 13.39
N LYS A 71 -7.91 -19.42 14.22
CA LYS A 71 -7.82 -19.63 15.68
C LYS A 71 -8.76 -18.75 16.50
N ILE A 72 -9.54 -17.91 15.82
CA ILE A 72 -10.35 -16.85 16.43
C ILE A 72 -11.84 -17.23 16.37
N ALA A 73 -12.60 -16.87 17.41
CA ALA A 73 -14.06 -17.02 17.47
C ALA A 73 -14.78 -16.26 16.32
N ASP A 74 -15.95 -16.73 15.89
CA ASP A 74 -16.64 -16.23 14.69
C ASP A 74 -16.88 -14.71 14.67
N ASP A 75 -17.12 -14.08 15.82
CA ASP A 75 -17.32 -12.61 15.92
C ASP A 75 -16.03 -11.82 15.66
N GLU A 76 -14.90 -12.27 16.22
CA GLU A 76 -13.59 -11.65 16.03
C GLU A 76 -12.99 -12.00 14.65
N ARG A 77 -13.44 -13.11 14.05
CA ARG A 77 -13.08 -13.51 12.69
C ARG A 77 -13.59 -12.53 11.64
N ARG A 78 -14.81 -11.99 11.79
CA ARG A 78 -15.33 -10.92 10.91
C ARG A 78 -14.45 -9.67 10.97
N LYS A 79 -14.09 -9.21 12.18
CA LYS A 79 -13.20 -8.04 12.36
C LYS A 79 -11.83 -8.26 11.71
N THR A 80 -11.26 -9.45 11.91
CA THR A 80 -9.98 -9.84 11.31
C THR A 80 -10.04 -9.81 9.78
N ARG A 81 -11.12 -10.31 9.17
CA ARG A 81 -11.33 -10.23 7.71
C ARG A 81 -11.44 -8.79 7.21
N HIS A 82 -12.17 -7.93 7.92
CA HIS A 82 -12.25 -6.51 7.57
C HIS A 82 -10.86 -5.84 7.60
N LEU A 83 -10.05 -6.12 8.63
CA LEU A 83 -8.67 -5.62 8.73
C LEU A 83 -7.77 -6.11 7.58
N ILE A 84 -7.90 -7.38 7.19
CA ILE A 84 -7.15 -7.93 6.05
C ILE A 84 -7.54 -7.21 4.75
N MET A 85 -8.84 -6.97 4.52
CA MET A 85 -9.32 -6.23 3.34
C MET A 85 -8.79 -4.79 3.31
N HIS A 86 -8.74 -4.11 4.46
CA HIS A 86 -8.13 -2.78 4.56
C HIS A 86 -6.63 -2.81 4.25
N CYS A 87 -5.89 -3.83 4.68
CA CYS A 87 -4.47 -3.98 4.31
C CYS A 87 -4.30 -4.11 2.80
N ILE A 88 -5.14 -4.92 2.14
CA ILE A 88 -5.10 -5.12 0.68
C ILE A 88 -5.44 -3.81 -0.06
N ALA A 89 -6.49 -3.11 0.39
CA ALA A 89 -6.89 -1.84 -0.19
C ALA A 89 -5.76 -0.80 -0.11
N LEU A 90 -5.07 -0.73 1.03
CA LEU A 90 -3.96 0.19 1.22
C LEU A 90 -2.72 -0.21 0.39
N GLN A 91 -2.41 -1.50 0.28
CA GLN A 91 -1.37 -2.01 -0.62
C GLN A 91 -1.66 -1.62 -2.08
N ALA A 92 -2.90 -1.81 -2.53
CA ALA A 92 -3.33 -1.42 -3.87
C ALA A 92 -3.22 0.09 -4.10
N ALA A 93 -3.56 0.91 -3.09
CA ALA A 93 -3.41 2.36 -3.16
C ALA A 93 -1.94 2.79 -3.28
N ILE A 94 -1.03 2.17 -2.52
CA ILE A 94 0.42 2.44 -2.61
C ILE A 94 0.96 2.07 -3.99
N ILE A 95 0.57 0.90 -4.53
CA ILE A 95 0.99 0.45 -5.86
C ILE A 95 0.45 1.40 -6.94
N CYS A 96 -0.82 1.80 -6.83
CA CYS A 96 -1.45 2.75 -7.74
C CYS A 96 -0.70 4.09 -7.74
N LEU A 97 -0.32 4.62 -6.57
CA LEU A 97 0.48 5.84 -6.47
C LEU A 97 1.87 5.67 -7.07
N LEU A 98 2.51 4.51 -6.91
CA LEU A 98 3.80 4.22 -7.52
C LEU A 98 3.67 4.20 -9.06
N VAL A 99 2.64 3.56 -9.61
CA VAL A 99 2.37 3.58 -11.05
C VAL A 99 2.03 4.99 -11.53
N GLN A 100 1.23 5.75 -10.77
CA GLN A 100 0.90 7.14 -11.08
C GLN A 100 2.14 8.05 -11.11
N SER A 101 3.13 7.80 -10.24
CA SER A 101 4.41 8.51 -10.25
C SER A 101 5.23 8.30 -11.54
N VAL A 102 4.89 7.30 -12.35
CA VAL A 102 5.53 7.11 -13.67
C VAL A 102 4.94 8.05 -14.72
N PHE A 103 3.73 8.60 -14.52
CA PHE A 103 2.99 9.36 -15.53
C PHE A 103 2.74 10.83 -15.19
N VAL A 104 2.87 11.21 -13.93
CA VAL A 104 2.50 12.56 -13.44
C VAL A 104 3.76 13.33 -13.06
N ASP A 105 3.91 14.60 -13.45
CA ASP A 105 5.08 15.41 -13.09
C ASP A 105 4.93 16.15 -11.76
N ARG A 106 3.96 15.72 -10.92
CA ARG A 106 3.62 16.38 -9.66
C ARG A 106 3.71 15.40 -8.52
N LEU A 107 4.68 15.61 -7.64
CA LEU A 107 4.84 14.80 -6.45
C LEU A 107 3.86 15.30 -5.37
N PHE A 108 2.82 14.52 -5.09
CA PHE A 108 1.88 14.80 -4.01
C PHE A 108 2.39 14.22 -2.68
N PHE A 109 3.34 14.92 -2.05
CA PHE A 109 3.91 14.52 -0.77
C PHE A 109 2.83 14.33 0.31
N GLU A 110 1.79 15.16 0.31
CA GLU A 110 0.70 15.11 1.28
C GLU A 110 -0.02 13.74 1.28
N VAL A 111 -0.41 13.25 0.10
CA VAL A 111 -1.09 11.95 -0.04
C VAL A 111 -0.18 10.81 0.44
N MET A 112 1.12 10.92 0.17
CA MET A 112 2.11 9.92 0.60
C MET A 112 2.21 9.86 2.14
N TYR A 113 2.21 11.01 2.81
CA TYR A 113 2.20 11.07 4.28
C TYR A 113 0.90 10.52 4.87
N TRP A 114 -0.25 10.84 4.27
CA TRP A 114 -1.54 10.29 4.70
C TRP A 114 -1.59 8.76 4.57
N LEU A 115 -1.13 8.20 3.44
CA LEU A 115 -1.06 6.73 3.30
C LEU A 115 -0.10 6.10 4.30
N GLY A 116 1.04 6.72 4.57
CA GLY A 116 1.98 6.28 5.60
C GLY A 116 1.33 6.27 7.00
N ALA A 117 0.61 7.33 7.34
CA ALA A 117 -0.12 7.42 8.62
C ALA A 117 -1.20 6.34 8.73
N PHE A 118 -1.98 6.11 7.67
CA PHE A 118 -2.99 5.04 7.65
C PHE A 118 -2.36 3.64 7.76
N ALA A 119 -1.22 3.41 7.10
CA ALA A 119 -0.45 2.16 7.21
C ALA A 119 -0.04 1.89 8.67
N VAL A 120 0.53 2.89 9.34
CA VAL A 120 0.97 2.78 10.74
C VAL A 120 -0.22 2.60 11.67
N ALA A 121 -1.29 3.37 11.50
CA ALA A 121 -2.49 3.24 12.32
C ALA A 121 -3.11 1.84 12.20
N LEU A 122 -3.23 1.32 10.98
CA LEU A 122 -3.79 -0.01 10.72
C LEU A 122 -2.92 -1.13 11.30
N THR A 123 -1.61 -1.04 11.13
CA THR A 123 -0.66 -2.03 11.66
C THR A 123 -0.62 -2.02 13.19
N HIS A 124 -0.77 -0.85 13.82
CA HIS A 124 -0.88 -0.73 15.27
C HIS A 124 -2.20 -1.33 15.81
N ILE A 125 -3.34 -1.08 15.16
CA ILE A 125 -4.62 -1.69 15.52
C ILE A 125 -4.56 -3.21 15.36
N ALA A 126 -4.02 -3.68 14.23
CA ALA A 126 -3.82 -5.11 13.98
C ALA A 126 -2.87 -5.74 15.01
N GLY A 127 -1.79 -5.06 15.38
CA GLY A 127 -0.84 -5.53 16.39
C GLY A 127 -1.49 -5.69 17.77
N LYS A 128 -2.37 -4.76 18.17
CA LYS A 128 -3.13 -4.88 19.42
C LYS A 128 -4.05 -6.10 19.41
N LEU A 129 -4.74 -6.36 18.29
CA LEU A 129 -5.60 -7.53 18.16
C LEU A 129 -4.78 -8.82 18.25
N ILE A 130 -3.66 -8.90 17.54
CA ILE A 130 -2.75 -10.05 17.56
C ILE A 130 -2.29 -10.32 19.00
N ALA A 131 -1.81 -9.31 19.72
CA ALA A 131 -1.32 -9.44 21.09
C ALA A 131 -2.40 -9.87 22.09
N GLN A 132 -3.67 -9.54 21.85
CA GLN A 132 -4.79 -9.96 22.69
C GLN A 132 -5.21 -11.41 22.43
N VAL A 133 -5.11 -11.87 21.17
CA VAL A 133 -5.56 -13.19 20.75
C VAL A 133 -4.51 -14.26 20.98
N GLU A 134 -3.22 -13.95 20.77
CA GLU A 134 -2.09 -14.88 20.93
C GLU A 134 -2.08 -15.64 22.28
N PRO A 135 -2.28 -14.99 23.46
CA PRO A 135 -2.34 -15.72 24.72
C PRO A 135 -3.57 -16.64 24.86
N VAL A 136 -4.71 -16.29 24.24
CA VAL A 136 -5.94 -17.09 24.30
C VAL A 136 -5.84 -18.31 23.37
N ALA A 137 -5.25 -18.12 22.19
CA ALA A 137 -5.02 -19.19 21.24
C ALA A 137 -4.02 -20.23 21.77
N ASP A 138 -2.97 -19.80 22.47
CA ASP A 138 -1.99 -20.71 23.07
C ASP A 138 -2.60 -21.54 24.21
N ILE A 139 -3.47 -20.93 25.04
CA ILE A 139 -4.23 -21.67 26.07
C ILE A 139 -5.21 -22.68 25.44
N ALA A 140 -5.86 -22.32 24.33
CA ALA A 140 -6.77 -23.22 23.62
C ALA A 140 -6.03 -24.38 22.95
N ASP A 141 -4.84 -24.15 22.39
CA ASP A 141 -3.98 -25.19 21.81
C ASP A 141 -3.34 -26.08 22.88
N ALA A 142 -3.08 -25.54 24.09
CA ALA A 142 -2.54 -26.29 25.23
C ALA A 142 -3.57 -27.16 25.97
N LEU A 143 -4.87 -26.92 25.78
CA LEU A 143 -5.93 -27.74 26.36
C LEU A 143 -6.18 -28.97 25.49
N PRO A 144 -5.99 -30.20 26.01
CA PRO A 144 -6.29 -31.40 25.23
C PRO A 144 -7.78 -31.42 24.87
N ALA A 145 -8.08 -31.76 23.61
CA ALA A 145 -9.41 -31.75 22.98
C ALA A 145 -10.51 -32.60 23.68
N ASN A 146 -10.22 -33.18 24.85
CA ASN A 146 -11.05 -34.14 25.57
C ASN A 146 -11.64 -33.59 26.89
N SER A 147 -11.46 -32.32 27.25
CA SER A 147 -11.98 -31.78 28.52
C SER A 147 -13.38 -31.16 28.44
N VAL A 148 -14.00 -31.07 27.26
CA VAL A 148 -15.42 -30.68 27.12
C VAL A 148 -16.32 -31.90 27.32
N HIS A 149 -16.22 -32.53 28.49
CA HIS A 149 -17.26 -33.45 28.95
C HIS A 149 -18.44 -32.60 29.44
N ARG A 150 -19.44 -32.38 28.57
CA ARG A 150 -20.74 -31.86 28.99
C ARG A 150 -21.35 -32.90 29.95
N PRO A 151 -21.60 -32.59 31.24
CA PRO A 151 -22.31 -33.52 32.11
C PRO A 151 -23.71 -33.77 31.56
N GLY A 152 -24.10 -35.04 31.56
CA GLY A 152 -25.20 -35.59 30.78
C GLY A 152 -26.56 -34.98 31.07
N PHE A 153 -27.29 -34.73 29.98
CA PHE A 153 -28.74 -34.61 29.99
C PHE A 153 -29.30 -36.03 29.86
N SER A 154 -29.78 -36.60 30.98
CA SER A 154 -30.57 -37.83 30.98
C SER A 154 -32.04 -37.44 30.75
N PRO A 155 -32.68 -37.86 29.64
CA PRO A 155 -34.13 -37.76 29.54
C PRO A 155 -34.76 -38.85 30.41
N ASN A 156 -35.50 -38.42 31.43
CA ASN A 156 -36.54 -39.24 32.06
C ASN A 156 -37.88 -38.95 31.39
#